data_AF-A0A7X7MIZ1-F1
#
_entry.id   AF-A0A7X7MIZ1-F1
#
_cell.length_a   1.000
_cell.length_b   1.000
_cell.length_c   1.000
_cell.angle_alpha   90.00
_cell.angle_beta   90.00
_cell.angle_gamma   90.00
#
_symmetry.space_group_name_H-M   'P 1'
#
loop_
_entity.id
_entity.type
_entity.pdbx_description
1 polymer ?
#
loop_
_entity_poly.entity_id
_entity_poly.type
_entity_poly.pdbx_seq_one_letter_code
_entity_poly.pdbx_strand_id
1 'polypeptide(L)'
;ISSENLQLFTATVCVAIRSGGGIAEVLENLIHTIRKRKELEGKVRSLTAQFNFESLCMVLLPIPVFLILYLLDEELMRPLLTTTIGWWGIAAIVVLELIGFKVLRSIGKVRF
;
A
#
# COMPACT_ATOMS: atom_id res chain seq x y z
N ILE A 1 16.89 -18.90 -14.64
CA ILE A 1 16.47 -18.80 -16.06
C ILE A 1 17.71 -18.38 -16.84
N SER A 2 18.22 -19.26 -17.71
CA SER A 2 19.57 -19.17 -18.30
C SER A 2 19.83 -17.83 -18.99
N SER A 3 20.97 -17.20 -18.70
CA SER A 3 21.46 -15.97 -19.36
C SER A 3 21.53 -16.11 -20.88
N GLU A 4 21.77 -17.33 -21.37
CA GLU A 4 21.80 -17.69 -22.78
C GLU A 4 20.44 -17.54 -23.47
N ASN A 5 19.35 -17.90 -22.80
CA ASN A 5 17.99 -17.71 -23.33
C ASN A 5 17.62 -16.22 -23.42
N LEU A 6 18.13 -15.40 -22.50
CA LEU A 6 17.98 -13.94 -22.52
C LEU A 6 18.76 -13.31 -23.68
N GLN A 7 19.95 -13.83 -23.99
CA GLN A 7 20.79 -13.40 -25.11
C GLN A 7 20.20 -13.81 -26.46
N LEU A 8 19.67 -15.02 -26.58
CA LEU A 8 18.97 -15.47 -27.78
C LEU A 8 17.68 -14.66 -28.00
N PHE A 9 16.89 -14.44 -26.95
CA PHE A 9 15.67 -13.62 -27.04
C PHE A 9 15.99 -12.17 -27.47
N THR A 10 17.03 -11.56 -26.91
CA THR A 10 17.47 -10.21 -27.32
C THR A 10 18.04 -10.19 -28.74
N ALA A 11 18.77 -11.22 -29.18
CA ALA A 11 19.28 -11.33 -30.54
C ALA A 11 18.16 -11.52 -31.58
N THR A 12 17.18 -12.38 -31.32
CA THR A 12 16.02 -12.58 -32.20
C THR A 12 15.18 -11.32 -32.31
N VAL A 13 14.97 -10.62 -31.20
CA VAL A 13 14.30 -9.31 -31.17
C VAL A 13 15.10 -8.27 -31.96
N CYS A 14 16.42 -8.22 -31.81
CA CYS A 14 17.32 -7.33 -32.55
C CYS A 14 17.32 -7.60 -34.07
N VAL A 15 17.23 -8.86 -34.48
CA VAL A 15 17.14 -9.25 -35.90
C VAL A 15 15.77 -8.92 -36.49
N ALA A 16 14.69 -9.16 -35.74
CA ALA A 16 13.34 -8.77 -36.15
C ALA A 16 13.25 -7.25 -36.41
N ILE A 17 13.91 -6.45 -35.57
CA ILE A 17 14.02 -4.99 -35.69
C ILE A 17 14.70 -4.51 -36.97
N ARG A 18 15.69 -5.27 -37.43
CA ARG A 18 16.53 -4.92 -38.58
C ARG A 18 15.86 -5.19 -39.93
N SER A 19 14.78 -5.98 -39.96
CA SER A 19 14.12 -6.43 -41.20
C SER A 19 13.16 -5.41 -41.82
N GLY A 20 12.95 -4.22 -41.24
CA GLY A 20 12.33 -3.10 -41.97
C GLY A 20 11.38 -2.25 -41.14
N GLY A 21 11.86 -1.06 -40.73
CA GLY A 21 11.07 0.10 -40.33
C GLY A 21 10.28 -0.02 -39.02
N GLY A 22 9.25 -0.86 -39.01
CA GLY A 22 8.25 -0.89 -37.93
C GLY A 22 8.67 -1.64 -36.68
N ILE A 23 9.52 -2.66 -36.78
CA ILE A 23 9.88 -3.48 -35.60
C ILE A 23 10.89 -2.73 -34.70
N ALA A 24 11.78 -1.93 -35.29
CA ALA A 24 12.64 -1.00 -34.54
C ALA A 24 11.81 -0.06 -33.66
N GLU A 25 10.80 0.56 -34.27
CA GLU A 25 9.88 1.49 -33.62
C GLU A 25 9.01 0.79 -32.57
N VAL A 26 8.52 -0.42 -32.85
CA VAL A 26 7.76 -1.24 -31.89
C VAL A 26 8.63 -1.69 -30.71
N LEU A 27 9.89 -2.09 -30.93
CA LEU A 27 10.79 -2.42 -29.81
C LEU A 27 11.10 -1.18 -28.98
N GLU A 28 11.40 -0.05 -29.62
CA GLU A 28 11.70 1.19 -28.92
C GLU A 28 10.51 1.62 -28.05
N ASN A 29 9.28 1.51 -28.58
CA ASN A 29 8.05 1.70 -27.81
C ASN A 29 7.88 0.70 -26.66
N LEU A 30 8.24 -0.58 -26.86
CA LEU A 30 8.22 -1.60 -25.82
C LEU A 30 9.24 -1.30 -24.71
N ILE A 31 10.48 -0.96 -25.06
CA ILE A 31 11.52 -0.55 -24.11
C ILE A 31 11.05 0.67 -23.33
N HIS A 32 10.43 1.64 -24.01
CA HIS A 32 9.94 2.84 -23.36
C HIS A 32 8.79 2.54 -22.40
N THR A 33 7.90 1.62 -22.77
CA THR A 33 6.80 1.13 -21.92
C THR A 33 7.32 0.36 -20.70
N ILE A 34 8.32 -0.51 -20.88
CA ILE A 34 8.96 -1.25 -19.78
C ILE A 34 9.63 -0.30 -18.79
N ARG A 35 10.37 0.70 -19.30
CA ARG A 35 10.99 1.73 -18.44
C ARG A 35 9.93 2.54 -17.68
N LYS A 36 8.84 2.96 -18.35
CA LYS A 36 7.70 3.64 -17.71
C LYS A 36 7.06 2.79 -16.62
N ARG A 37 6.83 1.49 -16.86
CA ARG A 37 6.29 0.58 -15.84
C ARG A 37 7.20 0.49 -14.62
N LYS A 38 8.52 0.37 -14.83
CA LYS A 38 9.49 0.32 -13.73
C LYS A 38 9.51 1.62 -12.90
N GLU A 39 9.41 2.78 -13.54
CA GLU A 39 9.24 4.04 -12.82
C GLU A 39 7.92 4.11 -12.05
N LEU A 40 6.81 3.65 -12.65
CA LEU A 40 5.50 3.61 -12.00
C LEU A 40 5.50 2.66 -10.79
N GLU A 41 6.11 1.48 -10.90
CA GLU A 41 6.28 0.54 -9.78
C GLU A 41 7.07 1.18 -8.64
N GLY A 42 8.15 1.90 -8.95
CA GLY A 42 8.92 2.66 -7.97
C GLY A 42 8.08 3.73 -7.26
N LYS A 43 7.29 4.49 -8.03
CA LYS A 43 6.38 5.52 -7.49
C LYS A 43 5.30 4.91 -6.61
N VAL A 44 4.61 3.87 -7.09
CA VAL A 44 3.56 3.16 -6.35
C VAL A 44 4.13 2.60 -5.04
N ARG A 45 5.31 1.97 -5.08
CA ARG A 45 5.96 1.44 -3.86
C ARG A 45 6.25 2.54 -2.83
N SER A 46 6.72 3.70 -3.28
CA SER A 46 6.95 4.86 -2.41
C SER A 46 5.64 5.40 -1.81
N LEU A 47 4.61 5.57 -2.65
CA LEU A 47 3.28 6.02 -2.24
C LEU A 47 2.62 5.04 -1.25
N THR A 48 2.75 3.74 -1.49
CA THR A 48 2.25 2.70 -0.58
C THR A 48 3.02 2.72 0.75
N ALA A 49 4.33 2.98 0.74
CA ALA A 49 5.10 3.14 1.97
C ALA A 49 4.65 4.37 2.77
N GLN A 50 4.39 5.50 2.09
CA GLN A 50 3.84 6.70 2.71
C GLN A 50 2.44 6.45 3.31
N PHE A 51 1.54 5.85 2.53
CA PHE A 51 0.20 5.50 2.98
C PHE A 51 0.24 4.57 4.18
N ASN A 52 1.11 3.54 4.19
CA ASN A 52 1.24 2.64 5.34
C ASN A 52 1.65 3.39 6.62
N PHE A 53 2.53 4.39 6.54
CA PHE A 53 2.93 5.19 7.70
C PHE A 53 1.77 6.05 8.22
N GLU A 54 1.09 6.77 7.33
CA GLU A 54 -0.08 7.58 7.69
C GLU A 54 -1.22 6.73 8.27
N SER A 55 -1.41 5.54 7.72
CA SER A 55 -2.37 4.56 8.17
C SER A 55 -2.15 4.09 9.61
N LEU A 56 -0.88 3.96 10.02
CA LEU A 56 -0.50 3.62 11.38
C LEU A 56 -0.82 4.77 12.34
N CYS A 57 -0.57 6.01 11.93
CA CYS A 57 -0.94 7.19 12.72
C CYS A 57 -2.45 7.28 12.92
N MET A 58 -3.24 6.97 11.88
CA MET A 58 -4.70 7.00 11.94
C MET A 58 -5.28 5.98 12.93
N VAL A 59 -4.71 4.78 12.95
CA VAL A 59 -5.08 3.72 13.92
C VAL A 59 -4.62 4.06 15.34
N LEU A 60 -3.55 4.85 15.50
CA LEU A 60 -3.07 5.27 16.81
C LEU A 60 -3.87 6.43 17.41
N LEU A 61 -4.51 7.26 16.60
CA LEU A 61 -5.28 8.47 16.96
C LEU A 61 -6.36 8.29 18.05
N PRO A 62 -7.16 7.22 18.08
CA PRO A 62 -8.18 7.03 19.12
C PRO A 62 -7.63 6.97 20.55
N ILE A 63 -6.39 6.51 20.74
CA ILE A 63 -5.75 6.44 22.07
C ILE A 63 -5.51 7.84 22.68
N PRO A 64 -4.79 8.77 22.02
CA PRO A 64 -4.61 10.13 22.55
C PRO A 64 -5.92 10.90 22.61
N VAL A 65 -6.87 10.68 21.68
CA VAL A 65 -8.20 11.32 21.77
C VAL A 65 -8.94 10.87 23.03
N PHE A 66 -8.95 9.56 23.31
CA PHE A 66 -9.54 9.02 24.54
C PHE A 66 -8.87 9.61 25.78
N LEU A 67 -7.54 9.68 25.80
CA LEU A 67 -6.79 10.24 26.92
C LEU A 67 -7.09 11.73 27.15
N ILE A 68 -7.14 12.51 26.07
CA ILE A 68 -7.46 13.94 26.13
C ILE A 68 -8.90 14.15 26.63
N LEU A 69 -9.87 13.39 26.10
CA LEU A 69 -11.25 13.48 26.55
C LEU A 69 -11.40 13.09 28.02
N TYR A 70 -10.66 12.08 28.48
CA TYR A 70 -10.63 11.70 29.89
C TYR A 70 -10.11 12.82 30.80
N LEU A 71 -9.10 13.58 30.34
CA LEU A 71 -8.54 14.71 31.07
C LEU A 71 -9.43 15.97 31.04
N LEU A 72 -10.18 16.18 29.96
CA LEU A 72 -11.07 17.33 29.80
C LEU A 72 -12.37 17.16 30.57
N ASP A 73 -12.96 15.97 30.53
CA ASP A 73 -14.26 15.69 31.15
C ASP A 73 -14.34 14.25 31.67
N GLU A 74 -13.88 14.06 32.91
CA GLU A 74 -13.90 12.77 33.58
C GLU A 74 -15.34 12.26 33.79
N GLU A 75 -16.32 13.15 33.92
CA GLU A 75 -17.71 12.80 34.21
C GLU A 75 -18.40 12.15 33.00
N LEU A 76 -18.07 12.60 31.79
CA LEU A 76 -18.51 11.97 30.53
C LEU A 76 -17.80 10.64 30.24
N MET A 77 -16.53 10.50 30.63
CA MET A 77 -15.71 9.31 30.34
C MET A 77 -15.86 8.19 31.38
N ARG A 78 -16.21 8.51 32.63
CA ARG A 78 -16.43 7.53 33.71
C ARG A 78 -17.45 6.44 33.38
N PRO A 79 -18.63 6.73 32.81
CA PRO A 79 -19.59 5.71 32.43
C PRO A 79 -19.04 4.71 31.40
N LEU A 80 -18.15 5.14 30.50
CA LEU A 80 -17.52 4.27 29.51
C LEU A 80 -16.63 3.20 30.15
N LEU A 81 -15.99 3.49 31.28
CA LEU A 81 -15.11 2.54 32.00
C LEU A 81 -15.83 1.76 33.11
N THR A 82 -16.89 2.31 33.69
CA THR A 82 -17.55 1.75 34.87
C THR A 82 -18.83 0.97 34.55
N THR A 83 -19.51 1.26 33.42
CA THR A 83 -20.75 0.57 33.05
C THR A 83 -20.50 -0.58 32.08
N THR A 84 -21.32 -1.64 32.18
CA THR A 84 -21.26 -2.81 31.28
C THR A 84 -21.47 -2.43 29.81
N ILE A 85 -22.31 -1.42 29.54
CA ILE A 85 -22.53 -0.87 28.19
C ILE A 85 -21.30 -0.13 27.66
N GLY A 86 -20.58 0.58 28.52
CA GLY A 86 -19.32 1.24 28.17
C GLY A 86 -18.25 0.26 27.68
N TRP A 87 -18.11 -0.88 28.37
CA TRP A 87 -17.20 -1.95 27.96
C TRP A 87 -17.56 -2.55 26.59
N TRP A 88 -18.85 -2.75 26.31
CA TRP A 88 -19.29 -3.18 24.98
C TRP A 88 -19.00 -2.13 23.90
N GLY A 89 -19.14 -0.84 24.22
CA GLY A 89 -18.78 0.26 23.34
C GLY A 89 -17.27 0.28 23.01
N ILE A 90 -16.42 0.15 24.03
CA ILE A 90 -14.96 0.06 23.86
C ILE A 90 -14.60 -1.17 23.01
N ALA A 91 -15.21 -2.32 23.29
CA ALA A 91 -14.98 -3.53 22.51
C ALA A 91 -15.36 -3.33 21.03
N ALA A 92 -16.48 -2.65 20.75
CA ALA A 92 -16.89 -2.33 19.38
C ALA A 92 -15.90 -1.41 18.66
N ILE A 93 -15.40 -0.37 19.36
CA ILE A 93 -14.39 0.56 18.83
C ILE A 93 -13.10 -0.19 18.48
N VAL A 94 -12.59 -1.03 19.40
CA VAL A 94 -11.38 -1.83 19.20
C VAL A 94 -11.55 -2.79 18.02
N VAL A 95 -12.70 -3.45 17.89
CA VAL A 95 -12.98 -4.32 16.74
C VAL A 95 -12.96 -3.53 15.43
N LEU A 96 -13.56 -2.34 15.40
CA LEU A 96 -13.58 -1.50 14.21
C LEU A 96 -12.17 -1.01 13.83
N GLU A 97 -11.35 -0.63 14.81
CA GLU A 97 -9.94 -0.28 14.61
C GLU A 97 -9.14 -1.47 14.05
N LEU A 98 -9.30 -2.66 14.62
CA LEU A 98 -8.62 -3.86 14.16
C LEU A 98 -8.99 -4.23 12.72
N ILE A 99 -10.27 -4.07 12.37
CA ILE A 99 -10.75 -4.24 10.98
C ILE A 99 -10.07 -3.21 10.08
N GLY A 100 -10.08 -1.92 10.45
CA GLY A 100 -9.45 -0.85 9.71
C GLY A 100 -7.95 -1.09 9.48
N PHE A 101 -7.24 -1.47 10.54
CA PHE A 101 -5.81 -1.81 10.50
C PHE A 101 -5.54 -3.00 9.58
N LYS A 102 -6.37 -4.05 9.63
CA LYS A 102 -6.22 -5.24 8.79
C LYS A 102 -6.44 -4.91 7.30
N VAL A 103 -7.41 -4.06 6.98
CA VAL A 103 -7.67 -3.59 5.62
C VAL A 103 -6.50 -2.76 5.08
N LEU A 104 -6.01 -1.80 5.86
CA LEU A 104 -4.85 -0.97 5.50
C LEU A 104 -3.59 -1.82 5.25
N ARG A 105 -3.32 -2.78 6.13
CA ARG A 105 -2.16 -3.67 5.97
C ARG A 105 -2.28 -4.60 4.77
N SER A 106 -3.50 -4.93 4.35
CA SER A 106 -3.74 -5.73 3.14
C SER A 106 -3.34 -4.97 1.87
N ILE A 107 -3.58 -3.65 1.81
CA ILE A 107 -3.21 -2.81 0.67
C ILE A 107 -1.68 -2.72 0.55
N GLY A 108 -0.97 -2.59 1.69
CA GLY A 108 0.49 -2.57 1.72
C GLY A 108 1.18 -3.88 1.31
N LYS A 109 0.43 -4.99 1.28
CA LYS A 109 0.92 -6.33 0.92
C LYS A 109 0.59 -6.74 -0.52
N VAL A 110 0.03 -5.84 -1.35
CA VAL A 110 -0.19 -6.14 -2.77
C VAL A 110 1.18 -6.34 -3.43
N ARG A 111 1.61 -7.60 -3.44
CA ARG A 111 2.74 -8.12 -4.18
C ARG A 111 2.33 -8.13 -5.64
N PHE A 112 2.82 -7.15 -6.40
CA PHE A 112 2.95 -7.28 -7.84
C PHE A 112 4.16 -8.19 -8.15
#